data_AF-A0A7R9HUI9-F1
#
_entry.id   AF-A0A7R9HUI9-F1
#
_cell.length_a   1.000
_cell.length_b   1.000
_cell.length_c   1.000
_cell.angle_alpha   90.00
_cell.angle_beta   90.00
_cell.angle_gamma   90.00
#
_symmetry.space_group_name_H-M   'P 1'
#
loop_
_entity.id
_entity.type
_entity.pdbx_description
1 polymer ?
#
loop_
_entity_poly.entity_id
_entity_poly.type
_entity_poly.pdbx_seq_one_letter_code
_entity_poly.pdbx_strand_id
1 'polypeptide(L)'
;MKIASSEEMPSIQEFFPSIKNDLTKVTWAHYVDSNVALEVALKSKVMMIVSDVDAIFKPSLSRKNNKVFPIMKRSPGVRRGYTLQQFMKKVSDAKSVAVKLNFDRIIIFEESIKILKDMIGKIKFPLWLNADTDKMEDKDIDKFLSLCTHNFPKATISIGMLHKGQKIGSERGYNAKLVTQMKDTLTRNNVTQTVAFPVDAFLAAYSVDTLPALKDVQGITDSALYMYSLSLFNKDVYVVQAGPRTEGRCNPFYGSQCYKLSSPLPVRPVLPTQVPSLA
;
A
#
# COMPACT_ATOMS: atom_id res chain seq x y z
N MET A 1 31.07 -4.27 -19.55
CA MET A 1 30.11 -3.15 -19.49
C MET A 1 29.58 -3.08 -18.06
N LYS A 2 30.09 -2.14 -17.24
CA LYS A 2 29.61 -1.94 -15.87
C LYS A 2 28.18 -1.42 -15.95
N ILE A 3 27.21 -2.20 -15.48
CA ILE A 3 25.86 -1.74 -15.19
C ILE A 3 26.02 -0.60 -14.18
N ALA A 4 25.43 0.57 -14.47
CA ALA A 4 25.43 1.70 -13.54
C ALA A 4 24.99 1.20 -12.14
N SER A 5 25.74 1.58 -11.11
CA SER A 5 25.52 1.10 -9.73
C SER A 5 24.10 1.40 -9.27
N SER A 6 23.45 0.38 -8.73
CA SER A 6 22.05 0.33 -8.29
C SER A 6 21.85 0.93 -6.88
N GLU A 7 22.38 2.11 -6.61
CA GLU A 7 22.46 2.66 -5.23
C GLU A 7 21.29 3.53 -4.73
N GLU A 8 20.29 3.95 -5.53
CA GLU A 8 19.52 5.15 -5.14
C GLU A 8 17.98 5.03 -5.13
N MET A 9 17.42 4.03 -4.42
CA MET A 9 16.04 4.16 -3.91
C MET A 9 16.10 4.25 -2.38
N PRO A 10 15.86 5.44 -1.80
CA PRO A 10 15.89 5.62 -0.35
C PRO A 10 14.67 4.97 0.30
N SER A 11 14.82 4.60 1.56
CA SER A 11 13.70 4.32 2.47
C SER A 11 12.88 5.59 2.73
N ILE A 12 11.67 5.42 3.28
CA ILE A 12 10.79 6.54 3.67
C ILE A 12 11.49 7.45 4.70
N GLN A 13 12.22 6.85 5.65
CA GLN A 13 12.91 7.55 6.73
C GLN A 13 14.09 8.38 6.20
N GLU A 14 14.88 7.82 5.27
CA GLU A 14 15.98 8.54 4.61
C GLU A 14 15.46 9.68 3.74
N PHE A 15 14.35 9.45 3.03
CA PHE A 15 13.77 10.47 2.15
C PHE A 15 13.05 11.58 2.93
N PHE A 16 12.50 11.26 4.10
CA PHE A 16 11.78 12.20 4.96
C PHE A 16 12.33 12.25 6.39
N PRO A 17 13.52 12.84 6.62
CA PRO A 17 14.14 12.86 7.95
C PRO A 17 13.29 13.59 9.01
N SER A 18 12.38 14.48 8.58
CA SER A 18 11.46 15.21 9.46
C SER A 18 10.50 14.32 10.26
N ILE A 19 10.23 13.08 9.80
CA ILE A 19 9.37 12.15 10.55
C ILE A 19 10.07 11.58 11.79
N LYS A 20 11.41 11.70 11.88
CA LYS A 20 12.23 11.18 13.00
C LYS A 20 12.01 9.68 13.25
N ASN A 21 12.08 8.88 12.19
CA ASN A 21 11.85 7.42 12.23
C ASN A 21 10.49 7.02 12.80
N ASP A 22 9.48 7.87 12.66
CA ASP A 22 8.10 7.59 13.05
C ASP A 22 7.22 7.60 11.81
N LEU A 23 7.01 6.40 11.25
CA LEU A 23 6.22 6.24 10.02
C LEU A 23 4.76 6.68 10.18
N THR A 24 4.24 6.84 11.41
CA THR A 24 2.87 7.34 11.67
C THR A 24 2.67 8.78 11.19
N LYS A 25 3.77 9.53 10.99
CA LYS A 25 3.75 10.93 10.52
C LYS A 25 3.72 11.07 9.00
N VAL A 26 3.84 9.98 8.26
CA VAL A 26 3.77 10.02 6.80
C VAL A 26 2.35 10.40 6.40
N THR A 27 2.21 11.47 5.62
CA THR A 27 0.92 11.92 5.09
C THR A 27 0.71 11.42 3.66
N TRP A 28 -0.53 11.07 3.33
CA TRP A 28 -0.87 10.32 2.12
C TRP A 28 -1.88 11.08 1.26
N ALA A 29 -1.65 11.10 -0.05
CA ALA A 29 -2.66 11.44 -1.05
C ALA A 29 -3.10 10.15 -1.75
N HIS A 30 -4.38 9.81 -1.62
CA HIS A 30 -4.96 8.62 -2.26
C HIS A 30 -5.65 8.97 -3.58
N TYR A 31 -5.77 7.97 -4.46
CA TYR A 31 -6.47 8.06 -5.74
C TYR A 31 -5.91 9.16 -6.65
N VAL A 32 -4.59 9.30 -6.66
CA VAL A 32 -3.90 10.27 -7.51
C VAL A 32 -3.75 9.69 -8.91
N ASP A 33 -4.88 9.45 -9.56
CA ASP A 33 -4.94 8.65 -10.79
C ASP A 33 -5.10 9.51 -12.05
N SER A 34 -4.99 10.83 -11.91
CA SER A 34 -5.07 11.79 -13.01
C SER A 34 -3.96 12.82 -12.94
N ASN A 35 -3.67 13.44 -14.09
CA ASN A 35 -2.69 14.52 -14.14
C ASN A 35 -3.04 15.69 -13.22
N VAL A 36 -4.33 16.03 -13.12
CA VAL A 36 -4.81 17.13 -12.27
C VAL A 36 -4.63 16.78 -10.79
N ALA A 37 -5.04 15.57 -10.39
CA ALA A 37 -4.84 15.11 -9.01
C ALA A 37 -3.36 15.09 -8.64
N LEU A 38 -2.49 14.65 -9.57
CA LEU A 38 -1.04 14.65 -9.35
C LEU A 38 -0.50 16.07 -9.17
N GLU A 39 -0.90 17.03 -10.00
CA GLU A 39 -0.48 18.42 -9.86
C GLU A 39 -0.92 19.04 -8.53
N VAL A 40 -2.12 18.71 -8.05
CA VAL A 40 -2.60 19.13 -6.72
C VAL A 40 -1.74 18.49 -5.62
N ALA A 41 -1.51 17.17 -5.70
CA ALA A 41 -0.71 16.45 -4.71
C ALA A 41 0.71 17.01 -4.62
N LEU A 42 1.38 17.23 -5.75
CA LEU A 42 2.75 17.76 -5.81
C LEU A 42 2.89 19.20 -5.28
N LYS A 43 1.81 20.00 -5.31
CA LYS A 43 1.78 21.35 -4.72
C LYS A 43 1.40 21.37 -3.24
N SER A 44 0.98 20.24 -2.70
CA SER A 44 0.57 20.10 -1.31
C SER A 44 1.73 19.68 -0.40
N LYS A 45 1.46 19.43 0.88
CA LYS A 45 2.43 18.91 1.86
C LYS A 45 2.36 17.40 2.05
N VAL A 46 1.70 16.67 1.15
CA VAL A 46 1.64 15.21 1.22
C VAL A 46 3.01 14.62 0.97
N MET A 47 3.33 13.56 1.71
CA MET A 47 4.63 12.89 1.63
C MET A 47 4.57 11.70 0.67
N MET A 48 3.42 11.04 0.60
CA MET A 48 3.26 9.82 -0.19
C MET A 48 2.05 9.89 -1.10
N ILE A 49 2.25 9.54 -2.36
CA ILE A 49 1.19 9.45 -3.36
C ILE A 49 0.83 7.97 -3.55
N VAL A 50 -0.46 7.66 -3.48
CA VAL A 50 -1.01 6.34 -3.81
C VAL A 50 -1.85 6.45 -5.07
N SER A 51 -1.51 5.63 -6.04
CA SER A 51 -2.24 5.60 -7.31
C SER A 51 -2.47 4.18 -7.80
N ASP A 52 -3.65 3.96 -8.36
CA ASP A 52 -4.02 2.70 -8.98
C ASP A 52 -3.54 2.68 -10.44
N VAL A 53 -2.93 1.58 -10.85
CA VAL A 53 -2.52 1.33 -12.24
C VAL A 53 -3.54 0.42 -12.90
N ASP A 54 -4.12 0.90 -13.99
CA ASP A 54 -5.03 0.17 -14.86
C ASP A 54 -4.38 0.00 -16.24
N ALA A 55 -5.11 -0.53 -17.23
CA ALA A 55 -4.62 -0.64 -18.58
C ALA A 55 -5.69 -0.36 -19.64
N ILE A 56 -5.22 0.19 -20.77
CA ILE A 56 -6.00 0.17 -22.01
C ILE A 56 -5.68 -1.14 -22.73
N PHE A 57 -6.71 -1.95 -22.94
CA PHE A 57 -6.63 -3.17 -23.74
C PHE A 57 -6.97 -2.82 -25.19
N LYS A 58 -5.98 -2.84 -26.09
CA LYS A 58 -6.24 -2.69 -27.52
C LYS A 58 -6.39 -4.07 -28.16
N PRO A 59 -7.56 -4.39 -28.73
CA PRO A 59 -7.75 -5.63 -29.48
C PRO A 59 -6.75 -5.69 -30.63
N SER A 60 -6.07 -6.82 -30.76
CA SER A 60 -5.32 -7.14 -31.98
C SER A 60 -6.21 -7.99 -32.90
N LEU A 61 -6.05 -7.80 -34.22
CA LEU A 61 -6.69 -8.65 -35.24
C LEU A 61 -6.31 -10.13 -35.07
N SER A 62 -5.15 -10.40 -34.48
CA SER A 62 -4.80 -11.72 -33.95
C SER A 62 -5.16 -11.80 -32.46
N ARG A 63 -6.08 -12.71 -32.09
CA ARG A 63 -6.50 -12.98 -30.69
C ARG A 63 -5.35 -13.30 -29.71
N LYS A 64 -4.12 -13.49 -30.20
CA LYS A 64 -2.93 -13.84 -29.43
C LYS A 64 -2.14 -12.63 -28.89
N ASN A 65 -2.35 -11.40 -29.40
CA ASN A 65 -1.49 -10.25 -29.09
C ASN A 65 -2.29 -9.00 -28.68
N ASN A 66 -3.25 -9.12 -27.75
CA ASN A 66 -3.87 -7.92 -27.17
C ASN A 66 -2.79 -7.07 -26.51
N LYS A 67 -2.59 -5.84 -27.00
CA LYS A 67 -1.61 -4.93 -26.41
C LYS A 67 -2.22 -4.29 -25.17
N VAL A 68 -1.51 -4.40 -24.06
CA VAL A 68 -1.87 -3.83 -22.77
C VAL A 68 -1.01 -2.59 -22.56
N PHE A 69 -1.64 -1.45 -22.32
CA PHE A 69 -0.93 -0.19 -22.08
C PHE A 69 -1.21 0.30 -20.66
N PRO A 70 -0.24 0.22 -19.74
CA PRO A 70 -0.40 0.71 -18.37
C PRO A 70 -0.72 2.20 -18.33
N ILE A 71 -1.81 2.53 -17.67
CA ILE A 71 -2.29 3.89 -17.41
C ILE A 71 -2.61 4.04 -15.92
N MET A 72 -2.69 5.27 -15.45
CA MET A 72 -3.30 5.54 -14.16
C MET A 72 -4.81 5.29 -14.26
N LYS A 73 -5.40 4.72 -13.20
CA LYS A 73 -6.79 4.28 -13.19
C LYS A 73 -7.74 5.43 -13.49
N ARG A 74 -8.69 5.15 -14.37
CA ARG A 74 -9.54 6.18 -14.93
C ARG A 74 -10.67 6.52 -13.96
N SER A 75 -10.85 7.81 -13.63
CA SER A 75 -12.15 8.26 -13.10
C SER A 75 -13.22 8.07 -14.19
N PRO A 76 -14.44 7.61 -13.85
CA PRO A 76 -15.52 7.47 -14.81
C PRO A 76 -15.71 8.75 -15.64
N GLY A 77 -15.76 8.65 -16.97
CA GLY A 77 -16.02 9.77 -17.88
C GLY A 77 -14.81 10.44 -18.55
N VAL A 78 -13.57 10.16 -18.15
CA VAL A 78 -12.37 10.71 -18.82
C VAL A 78 -11.99 9.83 -20.04
N ARG A 79 -11.77 10.44 -21.22
CA ARG A 79 -11.56 9.72 -22.50
C ARG A 79 -10.10 9.45 -22.87
N ARG A 80 -9.13 10.15 -22.28
CA ARG A 80 -7.68 9.95 -22.53
C ARG A 80 -7.00 9.53 -21.24
N GLY A 81 -6.36 8.36 -21.23
CA GLY A 81 -5.64 7.85 -20.06
C GLY A 81 -4.32 8.60 -19.84
N TYR A 82 -4.04 8.96 -18.59
CA TYR A 82 -2.73 9.44 -18.15
C TYR A 82 -1.81 8.23 -18.03
N THR A 83 -0.74 8.14 -18.83
CA THR A 83 0.06 6.91 -18.86
C THR A 83 0.91 6.76 -17.60
N LEU A 84 1.24 5.51 -17.21
CA LEU A 84 2.15 5.26 -16.10
C LEU A 84 3.50 5.96 -16.31
N GLN A 85 4.02 5.96 -17.54
CA GLN A 85 5.28 6.64 -17.86
C GLN A 85 5.19 8.16 -17.63
N GLN A 86 4.09 8.79 -18.04
CA GLN A 86 3.88 10.22 -17.82
C GLN A 86 3.73 10.55 -16.33
N PHE A 87 3.04 9.69 -15.57
CA PHE A 87 2.93 9.77 -14.11
C PHE A 87 4.31 9.72 -13.46
N MET A 88 5.06 8.65 -13.72
CA MET A 88 6.38 8.45 -13.13
C MET A 88 7.35 9.56 -13.51
N LYS A 89 7.28 10.08 -14.74
CA LYS A 89 8.11 11.22 -15.16
C LYS A 89 7.82 12.45 -14.30
N LYS A 90 6.54 12.81 -14.11
CA LYS A 90 6.18 13.99 -13.31
C LYS A 90 6.61 13.87 -11.85
N VAL A 91 6.45 12.69 -11.25
CA VAL A 91 6.91 12.43 -9.88
C VAL A 91 8.43 12.51 -9.79
N SER A 92 9.16 11.85 -10.70
CA SER A 92 10.62 11.91 -10.78
C SER A 92 11.16 13.33 -10.96
N ASP A 93 10.44 14.19 -11.70
CA ASP A 93 10.83 15.58 -11.89
C ASP A 93 10.60 16.41 -10.62
N ALA A 94 9.56 16.11 -9.83
CA ALA A 94 9.23 16.83 -8.60
C ALA A 94 10.14 16.50 -7.42
N LYS A 95 10.59 15.24 -7.29
CA LYS A 95 11.55 14.76 -6.27
C LYS A 95 11.15 15.07 -4.81
N SER A 96 9.86 15.25 -4.53
CA SER A 96 9.36 15.68 -3.22
C SER A 96 8.42 14.69 -2.54
N VAL A 97 8.05 13.61 -3.23
CA VAL A 97 7.06 12.63 -2.76
C VAL A 97 7.54 11.20 -2.98
N ALA A 98 7.16 10.31 -2.07
CA ALA A 98 7.21 8.86 -2.27
C ALA A 98 5.99 8.40 -3.07
N VAL A 99 6.08 7.22 -3.69
CA VAL A 99 4.99 6.67 -4.52
C VAL A 99 4.68 5.25 -4.14
N LYS A 100 3.39 4.94 -4.04
CA LYS A 100 2.84 3.58 -4.03
C LYS A 100 1.96 3.36 -5.26
N LEU A 101 2.34 2.37 -6.07
CA LEU A 101 1.57 1.93 -7.23
C LEU A 101 0.77 0.68 -6.84
N ASN A 102 -0.56 0.74 -6.97
CA ASN A 102 -1.44 -0.39 -6.75
C ASN A 102 -1.78 -1.09 -8.07
N PHE A 103 -1.63 -2.40 -8.09
CA PHE A 103 -1.98 -3.25 -9.22
C PHE A 103 -3.11 -4.19 -8.81
N ASP A 104 -4.19 -4.20 -9.59
CA ASP A 104 -5.35 -5.08 -9.39
C ASP A 104 -5.23 -6.38 -10.23
N ARG A 105 -4.32 -6.43 -11.21
CA ARG A 105 -4.12 -7.58 -12.11
C ARG A 105 -2.66 -7.76 -12.49
N ILE A 106 -2.17 -9.01 -12.44
CA ILE A 106 -0.77 -9.34 -12.73
C ILE A 106 -0.33 -8.90 -14.13
N ILE A 107 -1.19 -9.05 -15.14
CA ILE A 107 -0.87 -8.65 -16.53
C ILE A 107 -0.55 -7.16 -16.66
N ILE A 108 -1.15 -6.31 -15.81
CA ILE A 108 -0.88 -4.87 -15.81
C ILE A 108 0.49 -4.60 -15.18
N PHE A 109 0.83 -5.32 -14.11
CA PHE A 109 2.14 -5.22 -13.48
C PHE A 109 3.24 -5.67 -14.45
N GLU A 110 3.09 -6.82 -15.11
CA GLU A 110 4.05 -7.33 -16.09
C GLU A 110 4.42 -6.29 -17.16
N GLU A 111 3.41 -5.63 -17.72
CA GLU A 111 3.58 -4.61 -18.76
C GLU A 111 4.14 -3.30 -18.19
N SER A 112 3.94 -3.06 -16.89
CA SER A 112 4.51 -1.92 -16.18
C SER A 112 6.01 -2.09 -15.89
N ILE A 113 6.51 -3.33 -15.80
CA ILE A 113 7.92 -3.62 -15.48
C ILE A 113 8.85 -2.90 -16.45
N LYS A 114 8.60 -3.00 -17.76
CA LYS A 114 9.44 -2.36 -18.77
C LYS A 114 9.50 -0.85 -18.57
N ILE A 115 8.34 -0.22 -18.36
CA ILE A 115 8.24 1.23 -18.13
C ILE A 115 9.03 1.64 -16.89
N LEU A 116 8.85 0.92 -15.78
CA LEU A 116 9.55 1.22 -14.52
C LEU A 116 11.06 0.98 -14.62
N LYS A 117 11.50 -0.06 -15.33
CA LYS A 117 12.93 -0.34 -15.58
C LYS A 117 13.59 0.74 -16.44
N ASP A 118 12.92 1.17 -17.51
CA ASP A 118 13.40 2.27 -18.36
C ASP A 118 13.53 3.60 -17.58
N MET A 119 12.81 3.70 -16.46
CA MET A 119 12.82 4.86 -15.57
C MET A 119 13.66 4.68 -14.31
N ILE A 120 14.25 3.50 -14.05
CA ILE A 120 14.85 3.15 -12.75
C ILE A 120 15.93 4.15 -12.32
N GLY A 121 16.73 4.64 -13.27
CA GLY A 121 17.77 5.64 -13.03
C GLY A 121 17.25 7.03 -12.63
N LYS A 122 15.94 7.28 -12.75
CA LYS A 122 15.26 8.55 -12.38
C LYS A 122 14.37 8.39 -11.14
N ILE A 123 14.20 7.17 -10.62
CA ILE A 123 13.42 6.91 -9.41
C ILE A 123 14.37 7.11 -8.23
N LYS A 124 14.40 8.34 -7.70
CA LYS A 124 15.24 8.77 -6.57
C LYS A 124 14.41 9.04 -5.30
N PHE A 125 13.30 8.32 -5.19
CA PHE A 125 12.33 8.44 -4.12
C PHE A 125 11.88 7.02 -3.71
N PRO A 126 11.30 6.85 -2.51
CA PRO A 126 10.79 5.56 -2.08
C PRO A 126 9.65 5.10 -2.99
N LEU A 127 9.82 3.92 -3.61
CA LEU A 127 8.81 3.30 -4.45
C LEU A 127 8.25 2.05 -3.77
N TRP A 128 6.93 2.02 -3.63
CA TRP A 128 6.17 0.90 -3.11
C TRP A 128 5.38 0.25 -4.26
N LEU A 129 5.50 -1.06 -4.41
CA LEU A 129 4.78 -1.85 -5.39
C LEU A 129 3.73 -2.68 -4.65
N ASN A 130 2.46 -2.42 -4.91
CA ASN A 130 1.35 -3.05 -4.19
C ASN A 130 0.53 -3.98 -5.06
N ALA A 131 0.32 -5.22 -4.60
CA ALA A 131 -0.69 -6.11 -5.15
C ALA A 131 -1.98 -6.01 -4.34
N ASP A 132 -3.12 -5.86 -5.03
CA ASP A 132 -4.43 -6.04 -4.43
C ASP A 132 -4.75 -7.53 -4.34
N THR A 133 -4.48 -8.11 -3.18
CA THR A 133 -4.61 -9.55 -2.92
C THR A 133 -6.05 -10.04 -2.92
N ASP A 134 -7.02 -9.17 -2.68
CA ASP A 134 -8.45 -9.52 -2.76
C ASP A 134 -8.91 -9.69 -4.21
N LYS A 135 -8.16 -9.13 -5.18
CA LYS A 135 -8.47 -9.19 -6.62
C LYS A 135 -7.63 -10.18 -7.41
N MET A 136 -6.51 -10.63 -6.85
CA MET A 136 -5.59 -11.57 -7.51
C MET A 136 -5.71 -12.99 -6.93
N GLU A 137 -5.51 -13.98 -7.79
CA GLU A 137 -5.35 -15.37 -7.37
C GLU A 137 -3.97 -15.59 -6.75
N ASP A 138 -3.80 -16.63 -5.90
CA ASP A 138 -2.52 -16.94 -5.25
C ASP A 138 -1.33 -17.06 -6.23
N LYS A 139 -1.55 -17.71 -7.38
CA LYS A 139 -0.54 -17.84 -8.43
C LYS A 139 -0.09 -16.50 -9.02
N ASP A 140 -1.00 -15.53 -9.06
CA ASP A 140 -0.74 -14.19 -9.61
C ASP A 140 0.03 -13.36 -8.58
N ILE A 141 -0.26 -13.57 -7.29
CA ILE A 141 0.51 -13.02 -6.18
C ILE A 141 1.96 -13.53 -6.17
N ASP A 142 2.17 -14.83 -6.38
CA ASP A 142 3.52 -15.40 -6.47
C ASP A 142 4.31 -14.82 -7.62
N LYS A 143 3.65 -14.73 -8.77
CA LYS A 143 4.24 -14.13 -9.95
C LYS A 143 4.58 -12.66 -9.69
N PHE A 144 3.70 -11.90 -9.03
CA PHE A 144 3.97 -10.53 -8.62
C PHE A 144 5.22 -10.43 -7.73
N LEU A 145 5.32 -11.26 -6.69
CA LEU A 145 6.45 -11.26 -5.75
C LEU A 145 7.76 -11.64 -6.45
N SER A 146 7.76 -12.70 -7.25
CA SER A 146 8.91 -13.14 -8.05
C SER A 146 9.39 -12.05 -9.02
N LEU A 147 8.46 -11.34 -9.66
CA LEU A 147 8.80 -10.24 -10.55
C LEU A 147 9.37 -9.03 -9.78
N CYS A 148 8.87 -8.74 -8.57
CA CYS A 148 9.40 -7.70 -7.71
C CYS A 148 10.82 -8.02 -7.23
N THR A 149 11.08 -9.24 -6.74
CA THR A 149 12.41 -9.67 -6.28
C THR A 149 13.44 -9.62 -7.39
N HIS A 150 13.06 -10.00 -8.61
CA HIS A 150 13.96 -9.98 -9.75
C HIS A 150 14.21 -8.57 -10.32
N ASN A 151 13.18 -7.74 -10.45
CA ASN A 151 13.28 -6.47 -11.20
C ASN A 151 13.44 -5.24 -10.31
N PHE A 152 12.99 -5.30 -9.05
CA PHE A 152 12.95 -4.15 -8.13
C PHE A 152 13.41 -4.53 -6.72
N PRO A 153 14.65 -5.02 -6.53
CA PRO A 153 15.15 -5.49 -5.24
C PRO A 153 15.29 -4.40 -4.17
N LYS A 154 15.08 -3.13 -4.52
CA LYS A 154 15.10 -1.98 -3.60
C LYS A 154 13.73 -1.32 -3.39
N ALA A 155 12.71 -1.72 -4.15
CA ALA A 155 11.36 -1.24 -3.90
C ALA A 155 10.78 -1.93 -2.67
N THR A 156 9.92 -1.22 -1.93
CA THR A 156 9.11 -1.85 -0.88
C THR A 156 7.99 -2.66 -1.52
N ILE A 157 7.86 -3.92 -1.14
CA ILE A 157 6.72 -4.75 -1.54
C ILE A 157 5.58 -4.48 -0.57
N SER A 158 4.40 -4.14 -1.09
CA SER A 158 3.19 -3.96 -0.29
C SER A 158 2.17 -5.04 -0.64
N ILE A 159 1.75 -5.84 0.33
CA ILE A 159 0.86 -6.98 0.06
C ILE A 159 -0.12 -7.23 1.21
N GLY A 160 -1.41 -7.33 0.88
CA GLY A 160 -2.48 -7.57 1.83
C GLY A 160 -2.49 -9.01 2.35
N MET A 161 -2.98 -9.21 3.58
CA MET A 161 -3.05 -10.53 4.20
C MET A 161 -4.20 -11.40 3.72
N LEU A 162 -5.20 -10.81 3.08
CA LEU A 162 -6.38 -11.51 2.60
C LEU A 162 -6.23 -11.76 1.10
N HIS A 163 -6.27 -13.04 0.73
CA HIS A 163 -6.23 -13.42 -0.68
C HIS A 163 -7.67 -13.54 -1.22
N LYS A 164 -7.81 -13.47 -2.55
CA LYS A 164 -9.10 -13.53 -3.21
C LYS A 164 -9.91 -14.75 -2.78
N GLY A 165 -11.15 -14.49 -2.36
CA GLY A 165 -12.09 -15.53 -1.89
C GLY A 165 -11.87 -15.97 -0.44
N GLN A 166 -10.85 -15.46 0.24
CA GLN A 166 -10.65 -15.68 1.66
C GLN A 166 -11.68 -14.89 2.46
N LYS A 167 -12.51 -15.60 3.22
CA LYS A 167 -13.47 -14.99 4.15
C LYS A 167 -12.82 -14.91 5.52
N ILE A 168 -12.89 -13.73 6.13
CA ILE A 168 -12.72 -13.62 7.58
C ILE A 168 -13.87 -14.41 8.20
N GLY A 169 -13.55 -15.51 8.88
CA GLY A 169 -14.54 -16.44 9.42
C GLY A 169 -15.32 -15.87 10.61
N SER A 170 -15.87 -16.74 11.45
CA SER A 170 -16.48 -16.35 12.74
C SER A 170 -15.48 -15.71 13.71
N GLU A 171 -14.19 -15.95 13.50
CA GLU A 171 -13.08 -15.29 14.19
C GLU A 171 -12.87 -13.90 13.59
N ARG A 172 -13.20 -12.86 14.35
CA ARG A 172 -12.98 -11.47 13.94
C ARG A 172 -11.48 -11.22 13.79
N GLY A 173 -11.06 -10.59 12.69
CA GLY A 173 -9.67 -10.14 12.50
C GLY A 173 -8.73 -11.13 11.80
N TYR A 174 -7.44 -10.79 11.79
CA TYR A 174 -6.32 -11.59 11.31
C TYR A 174 -5.89 -12.61 12.38
N ASN A 175 -6.17 -13.90 12.16
CA ASN A 175 -5.72 -14.96 13.06
C ASN A 175 -4.30 -15.46 12.72
N ALA A 176 -3.76 -16.33 13.58
CA ALA A 176 -2.41 -16.88 13.41
C ALA A 176 -2.22 -17.62 12.08
N LYS A 177 -3.27 -18.29 11.57
CA LYS A 177 -3.22 -18.97 10.27
C LYS A 177 -2.97 -17.97 9.13
N LEU A 178 -3.65 -16.83 9.12
CA LEU A 178 -3.44 -15.78 8.12
C LEU A 178 -2.02 -15.21 8.18
N VAL A 179 -1.50 -14.98 9.39
CA VAL A 179 -0.12 -14.53 9.59
C VAL A 179 0.87 -15.55 9.03
N THR A 180 0.73 -16.83 9.37
CA THR A 180 1.61 -17.90 8.86
C THR A 180 1.55 -18.02 7.34
N GLN A 181 0.35 -17.99 6.75
CA GLN A 181 0.18 -18.02 5.29
C GLN A 181 0.90 -16.86 4.58
N MET A 182 0.84 -15.66 5.17
CA MET A 182 1.57 -14.51 4.64
C MET A 182 3.09 -14.72 4.73
N LYS A 183 3.61 -15.20 5.88
CA LYS A 183 5.03 -15.53 6.03
C LYS A 183 5.51 -16.57 5.04
N ASP A 184 4.74 -17.65 4.86
CA ASP A 184 5.05 -18.72 3.91
C ASP A 184 5.08 -18.18 2.48
N THR A 185 4.13 -17.30 2.13
CA THR A 185 4.06 -16.65 0.82
C THR A 185 5.28 -15.77 0.54
N LEU A 186 5.75 -14.99 1.52
CA LEU A 186 6.97 -14.20 1.37
C LEU A 186 8.22 -15.09 1.26
N THR A 187 8.31 -16.12 2.11
CA THR A 187 9.47 -17.01 2.19
C THR A 187 9.66 -17.82 0.91
N ARG A 188 8.59 -18.46 0.42
CA ARG A 188 8.66 -19.30 -0.79
C ARG A 188 8.91 -18.50 -2.08
N ASN A 189 8.67 -17.19 -2.06
CA ASN A 189 8.98 -16.28 -3.16
C ASN A 189 10.33 -15.56 -2.98
N ASN A 190 11.14 -15.95 -1.99
CA ASN A 190 12.47 -15.40 -1.70
C ASN A 190 12.47 -13.87 -1.54
N VAL A 191 11.42 -13.34 -0.89
CA VAL A 191 11.33 -11.90 -0.62
C VAL A 191 12.38 -11.52 0.41
N THR A 192 13.26 -10.59 0.04
CA THR A 192 14.31 -10.05 0.93
C THR A 192 14.18 -8.54 1.12
N GLN A 193 13.37 -7.88 0.29
CA GLN A 193 13.10 -6.45 0.38
C GLN A 193 12.32 -6.08 1.64
N THR A 194 12.22 -4.77 1.91
CA THR A 194 11.26 -4.25 2.87
C THR A 194 9.84 -4.62 2.45
N VAL A 195 9.04 -5.09 3.41
CA VAL A 195 7.63 -5.45 3.19
C VAL A 195 6.72 -4.51 3.98
N ALA A 196 5.71 -3.95 3.32
CA ALA A 196 4.65 -3.19 3.94
C ALA A 196 3.34 -4.00 3.94
N PHE A 197 2.73 -4.19 5.11
CA PHE A 197 1.49 -4.94 5.27
C PHE A 197 0.31 -3.97 5.40
N PRO A 198 -0.49 -3.75 4.33
CA PRO A 198 -1.82 -3.17 4.46
C PRO A 198 -2.71 -4.10 5.29
N VAL A 199 -3.25 -3.58 6.39
CA VAL A 199 -4.29 -4.25 7.18
C VAL A 199 -5.52 -3.38 7.30
N ASP A 200 -6.70 -3.99 7.28
CA ASP A 200 -7.94 -3.27 7.55
C ASP A 200 -7.98 -2.88 9.04
N ALA A 201 -8.32 -1.63 9.34
CA ALA A 201 -8.29 -1.08 10.69
C ALA A 201 -9.31 -1.75 11.61
N PHE A 202 -10.48 -2.13 11.08
CA PHE A 202 -11.47 -2.86 11.85
C PHE A 202 -10.95 -4.27 12.19
N LEU A 203 -10.34 -4.96 11.22
CA LEU A 203 -9.74 -6.27 11.48
C LEU A 203 -8.55 -6.21 12.42
N ALA A 204 -7.68 -5.21 12.26
CA ALA A 204 -6.51 -5.00 13.10
C ALA A 204 -6.87 -4.77 14.57
N ALA A 205 -8.00 -4.13 14.86
CA ALA A 205 -8.50 -3.94 16.22
C ALA A 205 -8.77 -5.27 16.96
N TYR A 206 -9.04 -6.35 16.22
CA TYR A 206 -9.22 -7.71 16.77
C TYR A 206 -7.96 -8.58 16.64
N SER A 207 -6.82 -8.00 16.28
CA SER A 207 -5.61 -8.76 15.91
C SER A 207 -4.35 -8.24 16.58
N VAL A 208 -4.52 -7.61 17.75
CA VAL A 208 -3.43 -7.03 18.54
C VAL A 208 -2.38 -8.08 18.92
N ASP A 209 -2.81 -9.32 19.15
CA ASP A 209 -1.91 -10.40 19.59
C ASP A 209 -1.23 -11.12 18.40
N THR A 210 -1.76 -11.02 17.20
CA THR A 210 -1.31 -11.78 16.02
C THR A 210 -0.47 -10.95 15.06
N LEU A 211 -0.86 -9.70 14.79
CA LEU A 211 -0.14 -8.82 13.86
C LEU A 211 1.32 -8.54 14.24
N PRO A 212 1.72 -8.45 15.52
CA PRO A 212 3.13 -8.27 15.87
C PRO A 212 4.05 -9.37 15.32
N ALA A 213 3.54 -10.58 15.09
CA ALA A 213 4.34 -11.67 14.55
C ALA A 213 4.76 -11.44 13.09
N LEU A 214 4.12 -10.54 12.33
CA LEU A 214 4.54 -10.19 10.96
C LEU A 214 5.92 -9.53 10.90
N LYS A 215 6.45 -9.06 12.03
CA LYS A 215 7.81 -8.53 12.11
C LYS A 215 8.87 -9.61 11.94
N ASP A 216 8.54 -10.84 12.34
CA ASP A 216 9.47 -11.95 12.41
C ASP A 216 9.35 -12.83 11.16
N VAL A 217 9.48 -12.23 9.96
CA VAL A 217 9.65 -12.99 8.72
C VAL A 217 11.14 -13.17 8.48
N GLN A 218 11.58 -14.41 8.33
CA GLN A 218 12.99 -14.68 8.12
C GLN A 218 13.46 -14.13 6.77
N GLY A 219 14.58 -13.40 6.76
CA GLY A 219 15.24 -12.95 5.54
C GLY A 219 14.71 -11.66 4.91
N ILE A 220 13.66 -11.04 5.45
CA ILE A 220 13.22 -9.70 5.00
C ILE A 220 14.09 -8.62 5.66
N THR A 221 14.41 -7.56 4.90
CA THR A 221 15.28 -6.46 5.38
C THR A 221 14.61 -5.64 6.49
N ASP A 222 13.32 -5.33 6.32
CA ASP A 222 12.52 -4.54 7.27
C ASP A 222 11.02 -4.80 7.02
N SER A 223 10.17 -4.46 7.99
CA SER A 223 8.72 -4.55 7.85
C SER A 223 8.00 -3.31 8.37
N ALA A 224 6.99 -2.87 7.63
CA ALA A 224 6.08 -1.80 8.04
C ALA A 224 4.65 -2.34 8.08
N LEU A 225 3.88 -1.93 9.08
CA LEU A 225 2.43 -2.18 9.14
C LEU A 225 1.72 -0.86 8.91
N TYR A 226 0.74 -0.83 8.01
CA TYR A 226 -0.16 0.32 7.91
C TYR A 226 -1.60 -0.12 7.78
N MET A 227 -2.47 0.63 8.45
CA MET A 227 -3.87 0.32 8.61
C MET A 227 -4.69 1.20 7.68
N TYR A 228 -5.68 0.64 7.00
CA TYR A 228 -6.65 1.40 6.20
C TYR A 228 -8.07 1.06 6.65
N SER A 229 -8.99 2.01 6.61
CA SER A 229 -10.42 1.72 6.82
C SER A 229 -11.19 1.76 5.50
N LEU A 230 -12.03 0.74 5.26
CA LEU A 230 -12.98 0.71 4.14
C LEU A 230 -14.33 1.39 4.45
N SER A 231 -14.52 2.01 5.62
CA SER A 231 -15.76 2.72 5.92
C SER A 231 -15.99 3.86 4.93
N LEU A 232 -17.10 3.75 4.18
CA LEU A 232 -17.65 4.72 3.23
C LEU A 232 -17.36 6.17 3.68
N PHE A 233 -16.67 6.93 2.83
CA PHE A 233 -16.40 8.38 3.00
C PHE A 233 -15.38 8.79 4.09
N ASN A 234 -14.21 8.16 4.13
CA ASN A 234 -12.89 8.83 4.30
C ASN A 234 -11.84 7.73 4.58
N LYS A 235 -10.93 7.53 3.63
CA LYS A 235 -9.82 6.60 3.79
C LYS A 235 -8.70 7.27 4.58
N ASP A 236 -8.84 7.33 5.89
CA ASP A 236 -7.71 7.65 6.75
C ASP A 236 -6.87 6.38 6.94
N VAL A 237 -5.57 6.51 6.63
CA VAL A 237 -4.57 5.44 6.76
C VAL A 237 -3.67 5.76 7.94
N TYR A 238 -3.57 4.84 8.90
CA TYR A 238 -2.72 4.97 10.08
C TYR A 238 -1.54 4.01 9.94
N VAL A 239 -0.33 4.53 9.83
CA VAL A 239 0.88 3.68 9.85
C VAL A 239 1.21 3.37 11.30
N VAL A 240 1.46 2.10 11.64
CA VAL A 240 1.92 1.69 12.98
C VAL A 240 3.32 1.13 12.82
N GLN A 241 4.30 1.82 13.40
CA GLN A 241 5.68 1.33 13.37
C GLN A 241 5.90 0.28 14.43
N ALA A 242 6.41 -0.83 13.94
CA ALA A 242 6.73 -2.01 14.68
C ALA A 242 8.07 -1.92 15.46
N GLY A 243 8.28 -0.92 16.32
CA GLY A 243 9.51 -0.81 17.15
C GLY A 243 9.67 -1.91 18.22
N PRO A 244 10.88 -2.08 18.81
CA PRO A 244 11.09 -2.98 19.94
C PRO A 244 10.33 -2.44 21.17
N ARG A 245 9.45 -3.29 21.71
CA ARG A 245 8.61 -3.11 22.92
C ARG A 245 8.29 -1.66 23.31
N THR A 246 7.14 -1.18 22.87
CA THR A 246 6.27 -0.37 23.75
C THR A 246 4.85 -0.90 23.63
N GLU A 247 4.31 -1.35 24.76
CA GLU A 247 2.93 -1.83 24.90
C GLU A 247 1.97 -0.64 24.79
N GLY A 248 0.90 -0.78 24.00
CA GLY A 248 -0.16 0.21 23.93
C GLY A 248 -1.31 -0.25 23.02
N ARG A 249 -2.49 -0.46 23.61
CA ARG A 249 -3.73 -0.83 22.89
C ARG A 249 -4.32 0.41 22.19
N CYS A 250 -4.69 0.29 20.91
CA CYS A 250 -5.55 1.27 20.24
C CYS A 250 -7.01 0.79 20.27
N ASN A 251 -7.93 1.66 20.69
CA ASN A 251 -9.38 1.42 20.66
C ASN A 251 -10.02 2.40 19.66
N PRO A 252 -10.58 1.95 18.53
CA PRO A 252 -11.15 2.82 17.51
C PRO A 252 -12.67 2.94 17.69
N PHE A 253 -13.11 3.83 18.58
CA PHE A 253 -14.49 4.32 18.55
C PHE A 253 -14.50 5.84 18.72
N TYR A 254 -15.24 6.49 17.82
CA TYR A 254 -15.44 7.92 17.62
C TYR A 254 -14.36 8.68 16.86
N GLY A 255 -14.83 9.45 15.88
CA GLY A 255 -14.00 10.22 14.97
C GLY A 255 -13.16 11.28 15.68
N SER A 256 -12.09 11.66 14.97
CA SER A 256 -11.09 12.71 15.26
C SER A 256 -10.02 12.44 16.33
N GLN A 257 -8.77 12.53 15.87
CA GLN A 257 -7.48 12.68 16.58
C GLN A 257 -6.89 11.45 17.30
N CYS A 258 -5.74 10.98 16.80
CA CYS A 258 -4.84 10.09 17.54
C CYS A 258 -4.19 10.86 18.70
N TYR A 259 -4.74 10.75 19.89
CA TYR A 259 -4.10 11.25 21.10
C TYR A 259 -3.08 10.26 21.66
N LYS A 260 -1.99 10.80 22.20
CA LYS A 260 -1.09 10.09 23.11
C LYS A 260 -1.76 10.03 24.48
N LEU A 261 -2.26 8.87 24.89
CA LEU A 261 -2.87 8.67 26.21
C LEU A 261 -1.79 8.59 27.28
N SER A 262 -1.66 9.64 28.10
CA SER A 262 -1.01 9.58 29.41
C SER A 262 -2.03 9.85 30.51
N SER A 263 -2.43 8.79 31.22
CA SER A 263 -3.07 8.75 32.55
C SER A 263 -4.58 9.14 32.69
N PRO A 264 -5.30 8.68 33.75
CA PRO A 264 -6.59 7.97 33.58
C PRO A 264 -7.89 8.67 34.07
N LEU A 265 -9.03 8.06 33.67
CA LEU A 265 -10.42 8.04 34.24
C LEU A 265 -11.49 8.97 33.59
N PRO A 266 -12.83 8.75 33.77
CA PRO A 266 -13.58 7.58 34.30
C PRO A 266 -14.81 7.09 33.44
N VAL A 267 -15.16 5.81 33.64
CA VAL A 267 -16.48 5.18 33.90
C VAL A 267 -17.79 5.72 33.25
N ARG A 268 -18.47 4.78 32.55
CA ARG A 268 -19.91 4.56 32.21
C ARG A 268 -20.48 5.08 30.87
N PRO A 269 -21.23 4.23 30.12
CA PRO A 269 -21.95 4.62 28.91
C PRO A 269 -23.33 5.19 29.23
N VAL A 270 -23.70 6.28 28.55
CA VAL A 270 -25.08 6.76 28.45
C VAL A 270 -25.69 6.17 27.17
N LEU A 271 -26.79 5.42 27.31
CA LEU A 271 -27.57 4.91 26.19
C LEU A 271 -28.38 6.03 25.54
N PRO A 272 -28.51 6.09 24.20
CA PRO A 272 -29.40 7.06 23.57
C PRO A 272 -30.86 6.60 23.69
N THR A 273 -31.64 7.33 24.48
CA THR A 273 -33.11 7.31 24.38
C THR A 273 -33.58 8.37 23.40
N GLN A 274 -34.48 7.92 22.52
CA GLN A 274 -35.54 8.66 21.80
C GLN A 274 -35.16 9.49 20.56
N VAL A 275 -35.57 8.93 19.42
CA VAL A 275 -35.83 9.60 18.14
C VAL A 275 -37.19 10.30 18.25
N PRO A 276 -37.32 11.61 17.94
CA PRO A 276 -38.63 12.20 17.69
C PRO A 276 -39.08 11.87 16.26
N SER A 277 -40.28 11.31 16.15
CA SER A 277 -41.01 11.12 14.89
C SER A 277 -41.23 12.46 14.19
N LEU A 278 -40.88 12.53 12.90
CA LEU A 278 -41.34 13.58 11.99
C LEU A 278 -42.78 13.23 11.54
N ALA A 279 -43.70 14.15 11.84
CA ALA A 279 -44.93 14.37 11.08
C ALA A 279 -44.77 15.71 10.35
#